data_AF-A0A522LTA1-F1
#
_entry.id   AF-A0A522LTA1-F1
#
_cell.length_a   1.000
_cell.length_b   1.000
_cell.length_c   1.000
_cell.angle_alpha   90.00
_cell.angle_beta   90.00
_cell.angle_gamma   90.00
#
_symmetry.space_group_name_H-M   'P 1'
#
loop_
_entity.id
_entity.type
_entity.pdbx_description
1 polymer ?
#
loop_
_entity_poly.entity_id
_entity_poly.type
_entity_poly.pdbx_seq_one_letter_code
_entity_poly.pdbx_strand_id
1 'polypeptide(L)'
;MKLLRNLKPVLAGLLVVGLAACGGGGSGGSASAGSGTLRLAMTDAPACGYDAVNVTIQKIRVNQSSSASDTDAGWSEVVLNPAMRVNLLGLTNGVLAELGQTPLPAGKYTQLRLVLADNSSANPLANSVVPTTSTTEVALKTPSGQQSGLKANIDIDVAANKMADFVLDFDACKSVVVAGGSGQYLLKPVVTVIPRYVSGVAGFVDATLANGNTSVSLQQGGVVVKATTPDSTGKFLLQPVAPGTYTLVMTAPGRTTAIVTNVPVAADTVTSVNASGTPFNPPVSSSGTVSGTAPVNTLVRVLQPLTSGGSVEVAGRFVDGVTGAYSYPLAVNAPLVAPFVAMPNSLVFAADTAAAGKYTLDASLTGFADKTATLATLASGATITTNFMFP
;
A
#
# COMPACT_ATOMS: atom_id res chain seq x y z
N MET A 1 21.35 -65.32 -58.16
CA MET A 1 21.76 -64.40 -57.06
C MET A 1 20.92 -64.80 -55.84
N LYS A 2 21.40 -65.46 -54.76
CA LYS A 2 22.74 -65.49 -54.12
C LYS A 2 23.26 -64.06 -53.88
N LEU A 3 23.64 -63.62 -52.68
CA LEU A 3 23.90 -64.29 -51.39
C LEU A 3 23.94 -63.18 -50.30
N LEU A 4 23.49 -63.37 -49.05
CA LEU A 4 24.30 -63.50 -47.79
C LEU A 4 23.37 -63.12 -46.61
N ARG A 5 23.19 -63.93 -45.54
CA ARG A 5 24.04 -64.05 -44.31
C ARG A 5 24.08 -62.73 -43.50
N ASN A 6 23.89 -62.65 -42.17
CA ASN A 6 23.81 -63.60 -41.03
C ASN A 6 22.90 -62.94 -39.92
N LEU A 7 22.51 -63.51 -38.75
CA LEU A 7 22.78 -64.75 -38.00
C LEU A 7 21.57 -65.09 -37.07
N LYS A 8 21.61 -66.23 -36.36
CA LYS A 8 21.04 -66.47 -34.99
C LYS A 8 22.10 -67.23 -34.17
N PRO A 9 22.20 -67.05 -32.84
CA PRO A 9 21.84 -68.15 -31.93
C PRO A 9 21.27 -67.64 -30.55
N VAL A 10 20.22 -68.22 -29.91
CA VAL A 10 20.11 -69.45 -29.06
C VAL A 10 20.15 -69.15 -27.55
N LEU A 11 19.30 -69.85 -26.77
CA LEU A 11 19.28 -70.16 -25.31
C LEU A 11 19.94 -69.17 -24.31
N ALA A 12 19.35 -68.90 -23.14
CA ALA A 12 18.81 -69.88 -22.20
C ALA A 12 17.80 -69.27 -21.22
N GLY A 13 16.83 -70.08 -20.76
CA GLY A 13 16.01 -69.72 -19.61
C GLY A 13 16.65 -70.19 -18.31
N LEU A 14 16.53 -69.40 -17.24
CA LEU A 14 16.72 -69.88 -15.88
C LEU A 14 15.61 -69.34 -14.99
N LEU A 15 14.78 -70.26 -14.49
CA LEU A 15 13.76 -70.01 -13.49
C LEU A 15 14.42 -70.17 -12.11
N VAL A 16 14.41 -69.12 -11.28
CA VAL A 16 14.82 -69.23 -9.86
C VAL A 16 13.72 -68.65 -8.98
N VAL A 17 13.30 -69.46 -8.00
CA VAL A 17 12.23 -69.17 -7.05
C VAL A 17 12.77 -68.37 -5.86
N GLY A 18 11.88 -67.56 -5.28
CA GLY A 18 12.16 -66.53 -4.29
C GLY A 18 13.03 -66.88 -3.08
N LEU A 19 13.71 -65.84 -2.58
CA LEU A 19 14.00 -65.67 -1.16
C LEU A 19 13.13 -64.54 -0.63
N ALA A 20 12.37 -64.83 0.43
CA ALA A 20 11.82 -63.80 1.29
C ALA A 20 12.88 -63.46 2.37
N ALA A 21 13.23 -62.18 2.50
CA ALA A 21 14.11 -61.71 3.57
C ALA A 21 13.65 -60.35 4.11
N CYS A 22 13.13 -60.44 5.33
CA CYS A 22 12.84 -59.42 6.33
C CYS A 22 13.65 -58.10 6.30
N GLY A 23 12.96 -56.99 6.57
CA GLY A 23 13.39 -56.06 7.62
C GLY A 23 14.24 -54.85 7.23
N GLY A 24 13.62 -53.67 7.19
CA GLY A 24 14.33 -52.39 7.06
C GLY A 24 13.39 -51.20 7.27
N GLY A 25 13.14 -50.83 8.53
CA GLY A 25 12.39 -49.61 8.85
C GLY A 25 13.25 -48.36 8.57
N GLY A 26 12.67 -47.35 7.94
CA GLY A 26 13.41 -46.12 7.62
C GLY A 26 12.48 -44.99 7.18
N SER A 27 12.32 -44.00 8.07
CA SER A 27 11.69 -42.69 7.84
C SER A 27 10.35 -42.69 7.08
N GLY A 28 9.26 -42.37 7.78
CA GLY A 28 8.13 -41.71 7.14
C GLY A 28 8.64 -40.47 6.41
N GLY A 29 8.58 -40.50 5.08
CA GLY A 29 8.99 -39.39 4.26
C GLY A 29 8.03 -38.23 4.47
N SER A 30 8.40 -37.30 5.37
CA SER A 30 7.95 -35.92 5.26
C SER A 30 8.23 -35.51 3.83
N ALA A 31 7.17 -35.37 3.02
CA ALA A 31 7.31 -34.88 1.66
C ALA A 31 8.10 -33.57 1.76
N SER A 32 9.28 -33.51 1.13
CA SER A 32 10.08 -32.29 1.11
C SER A 32 9.20 -31.22 0.48
N ALA A 33 8.70 -30.31 1.31
CA ALA A 33 7.90 -29.18 0.86
C ALA A 33 8.81 -28.35 -0.05
N GLY A 34 8.65 -28.54 -1.36
CA GLY A 34 9.61 -28.02 -2.33
C GLY A 34 9.79 -26.52 -2.16
N SER A 35 11.02 -26.02 -2.29
CA SER A 35 11.25 -24.58 -2.09
C SER A 35 10.62 -23.77 -3.23
N GLY A 36 9.97 -22.66 -2.89
CA GLY A 36 9.77 -21.52 -3.80
C GLY A 36 10.73 -20.38 -3.45
N THR A 37 10.53 -19.23 -4.08
CA THR A 37 11.29 -17.99 -3.83
C THR A 37 10.33 -16.85 -3.55
N LEU A 38 10.53 -16.10 -2.46
CA LEU A 38 9.85 -14.83 -2.25
C LEU A 38 10.75 -13.68 -2.75
N ARG A 39 10.22 -12.82 -3.61
CA ARG A 39 10.81 -11.53 -3.99
C ARG A 39 9.95 -10.39 -3.42
N LEU A 40 10.62 -9.38 -2.88
CA LEU A 40 9.98 -8.22 -2.28
C LEU A 40 10.52 -6.92 -2.88
N ALA A 41 9.62 -5.98 -3.16
CA ALA A 41 9.93 -4.58 -3.43
C ALA A 41 9.13 -3.66 -2.50
N MET A 42 9.45 -2.37 -2.48
CA MET A 42 8.74 -1.32 -1.74
C MET A 42 8.27 -0.20 -2.68
N THR A 43 7.12 0.38 -2.38
CA THR A 43 6.53 1.58 -3.00
C THR A 43 5.89 2.43 -1.89
N ASP A 44 5.52 3.67 -2.20
CA ASP A 44 4.85 4.57 -1.26
C ASP A 44 3.58 5.19 -1.88
N ALA A 45 2.62 5.50 -1.02
CA ALA A 45 1.52 6.41 -1.29
C ALA A 45 1.98 7.89 -1.11
N PRO A 46 1.14 8.90 -1.40
CA PRO A 46 1.47 10.29 -1.09
C PRO A 46 1.80 10.49 0.39
N ALA A 47 2.78 11.34 0.69
CA ALA A 47 2.89 11.97 2.00
C ALA A 47 2.10 13.27 2.09
N CYS A 48 1.80 13.67 3.32
CA CYS A 48 1.03 14.87 3.62
C CYS A 48 1.88 15.86 4.44
N GLY A 49 2.51 16.84 3.78
CA GLY A 49 3.26 17.92 4.43
C GLY A 49 4.72 17.60 4.78
N TYR A 50 5.35 16.68 4.03
CA TYR A 50 6.76 16.34 4.15
C TYR A 50 7.44 16.38 2.77
N ASP A 51 8.67 16.88 2.73
CA ASP A 51 9.53 16.92 1.54
C ASP A 51 10.41 15.65 1.45
N ALA A 52 10.62 14.96 2.56
CA ALA A 52 11.20 13.63 2.63
C ALA A 52 10.68 12.85 3.84
N VAL A 53 10.54 11.53 3.67
CA VAL A 53 10.28 10.58 4.76
C VAL A 53 11.25 9.41 4.57
N ASN A 54 12.31 9.41 5.36
CA ASN A 54 13.40 8.44 5.27
C ASN A 54 13.18 7.30 6.27
N VAL A 55 13.26 6.06 5.79
CA VAL A 55 13.32 4.86 6.62
C VAL A 55 14.54 4.03 6.26
N THR A 56 15.19 3.41 7.25
CA THR A 56 16.32 2.50 7.02
C THR A 56 15.90 1.07 7.33
N ILE A 57 15.88 0.22 6.31
CA ILE A 57 15.39 -1.16 6.38
C ILE A 57 16.57 -2.10 6.60
N GLN A 58 16.53 -2.88 7.68
CA GLN A 58 17.54 -3.91 7.96
C GLN A 58 17.17 -5.26 7.35
N LYS A 59 15.91 -5.67 7.53
CA LYS A 59 15.41 -6.96 7.05
C LYS A 59 13.89 -7.04 7.03
N ILE A 60 13.38 -7.99 6.25
CA ILE A 60 11.98 -8.40 6.27
C ILE A 60 11.94 -9.86 6.71
N ARG A 61 11.10 -10.17 7.70
CA ARG A 61 10.87 -11.53 8.20
C ARG A 61 9.48 -12.01 7.79
N VAL A 62 9.30 -13.27 7.42
CA VAL A 62 7.98 -13.87 7.16
C VAL A 62 7.80 -15.18 7.95
N ASN A 63 6.55 -15.45 8.37
CA ASN A 63 6.17 -16.67 9.09
C ASN A 63 4.83 -17.22 8.57
N GLN A 64 4.66 -18.54 8.67
CA GLN A 64 3.43 -19.25 8.28
C GLN A 64 2.31 -19.09 9.33
N SER A 65 2.66 -18.87 10.59
CA SER A 65 1.72 -18.54 11.66
C SER A 65 1.36 -17.06 11.68
N SER A 66 0.07 -16.75 11.87
CA SER A 66 -0.46 -15.39 12.00
C SER A 66 -0.28 -14.80 13.40
N SER A 67 0.21 -15.60 14.36
CA SER A 67 0.40 -15.23 15.76
C SER A 67 1.86 -15.39 16.24
N ALA A 68 2.81 -15.63 15.33
CA ALA A 68 4.20 -15.86 15.67
C ALA A 68 4.81 -14.71 16.48
N SER A 69 5.40 -15.05 17.63
CA SER A 69 6.26 -14.20 18.44
C SER A 69 7.62 -13.97 17.75
N ASP A 70 8.43 -13.02 18.24
CA ASP A 70 9.71 -12.69 17.62
C ASP A 70 10.76 -13.81 17.72
N THR A 71 10.69 -14.59 18.79
CA THR A 71 11.60 -15.68 19.13
C THR A 71 11.11 -17.05 18.66
N ASP A 72 9.92 -17.13 18.05
CA ASP A 72 9.36 -18.39 17.55
C ASP A 72 10.19 -18.97 16.38
N ALA A 73 10.08 -20.27 16.16
CA ALA A 73 10.64 -20.91 14.98
C ALA A 73 9.85 -20.55 13.70
N GLY A 74 10.42 -20.88 12.53
CA GLY A 74 9.74 -20.72 11.24
C GLY A 74 9.85 -19.33 10.59
N TRP A 75 10.55 -18.38 11.22
CA TRP A 75 10.93 -17.13 10.56
C TRP A 75 11.91 -17.41 9.41
N SER A 76 11.60 -16.84 8.25
CA SER A 76 12.53 -16.75 7.12
C SER A 76 12.77 -15.27 6.80
N GLU A 77 13.99 -14.91 6.37
CA GLU A 77 14.42 -13.51 6.28
C GLU A 77 14.91 -13.13 4.88
N VAL A 78 14.57 -11.90 4.46
CA VAL A 78 15.27 -11.13 3.43
C VAL A 78 16.11 -10.10 4.18
N VAL A 79 17.44 -10.25 4.19
CA VAL A 79 18.37 -9.40 4.94
C VAL A 79 19.04 -8.41 4.00
N LEU A 80 18.99 -7.12 4.33
CA LEU A 80 19.63 -6.05 3.58
C LEU A 80 20.93 -5.67 4.32
N ASN A 81 22.07 -6.00 3.70
CA ASN A 81 23.40 -5.71 4.25
C ASN A 81 24.28 -5.05 3.18
N PRO A 82 24.66 -3.76 3.33
CA PRO A 82 24.27 -2.86 4.41
C PRO A 82 22.76 -2.57 4.43
N ALA A 83 22.24 -2.11 5.58
CA ALA A 83 20.84 -1.72 5.73
C ALA A 83 20.49 -0.58 4.75
N MET A 84 19.33 -0.68 4.10
CA MET A 84 18.96 0.20 3.00
C MET A 84 18.16 1.40 3.51
N ARG A 85 18.74 2.60 3.46
CA ARG A 85 18.01 3.86 3.64
C ARG A 85 17.24 4.22 2.38
N VAL A 86 15.95 4.50 2.50
CA VAL A 86 15.08 4.89 1.39
C VAL A 86 14.25 6.11 1.77
N ASN A 87 14.20 7.11 0.89
CA ASN A 87 13.18 8.17 0.96
C ASN A 87 11.92 7.63 0.31
N LEU A 88 10.88 7.40 1.09
CA LEU A 88 9.62 6.82 0.63
C LEU A 88 8.96 7.69 -0.45
N LEU A 89 9.11 9.01 -0.38
CA LEU A 89 8.47 9.93 -1.32
C LEU A 89 9.04 9.84 -2.75
N GLY A 90 10.20 9.20 -2.91
CA GLY A 90 10.78 8.87 -4.21
C GLY A 90 10.26 7.55 -4.81
N LEU A 91 9.40 6.82 -4.09
CA LEU A 91 8.82 5.52 -4.49
C LEU A 91 7.35 5.63 -4.94
N THR A 92 6.89 6.84 -5.22
CA THR A 92 5.57 7.10 -5.81
C THR A 92 5.61 6.89 -7.33
N ASN A 93 4.50 7.13 -8.01
CA ASN A 93 4.39 7.16 -9.48
C ASN A 93 4.83 5.84 -10.16
N GLY A 94 4.59 4.71 -9.50
CA GLY A 94 4.96 3.36 -9.95
C GLY A 94 6.44 3.00 -9.77
N VAL A 95 7.25 3.82 -9.09
CA VAL A 95 8.65 3.51 -8.75
C VAL A 95 8.70 2.44 -7.67
N LEU A 96 9.55 1.43 -7.86
CA LEU A 96 9.75 0.31 -6.94
C LEU A 96 11.21 0.23 -6.48
N ALA A 97 11.44 0.13 -5.18
CA ALA A 97 12.73 -0.21 -4.60
C ALA A 97 12.80 -1.71 -4.30
N GLU A 98 13.70 -2.45 -4.97
CA GLU A 98 13.90 -3.88 -4.70
C GLU A 98 14.48 -4.08 -3.30
N LEU A 99 13.81 -4.87 -2.44
CA LEU A 99 14.27 -5.22 -1.11
C LEU A 99 15.09 -6.53 -1.10
N GLY A 100 15.02 -7.29 -2.20
CA GLY A 100 15.72 -8.54 -2.41
C GLY A 100 14.78 -9.75 -2.52
N GLN A 101 15.38 -10.93 -2.43
CA GLN A 101 14.66 -12.21 -2.52
C GLN A 101 15.27 -13.25 -1.59
N THR A 102 14.46 -14.23 -1.16
CA THR A 102 14.90 -15.33 -0.29
C THR A 102 14.18 -16.63 -0.66
N PRO A 103 14.86 -17.80 -0.67
CA PRO A 103 14.20 -19.08 -0.86
C PRO A 103 13.37 -19.43 0.38
N LEU A 104 12.15 -19.91 0.16
CA LEU A 104 11.20 -20.28 1.22
C LEU A 104 10.68 -21.71 0.98
N PRO A 105 10.47 -22.51 2.04
CA PRO A 105 9.63 -23.71 1.96
C PRO A 105 8.26 -23.38 1.34
N ALA A 106 7.74 -24.23 0.45
CA ALA A 106 6.40 -24.03 -0.07
C ALA A 106 5.35 -24.06 1.04
N GLY A 107 4.34 -23.20 0.91
CA GLY A 107 3.25 -23.06 1.87
C GLY A 107 2.75 -21.63 1.98
N LYS A 108 1.76 -21.45 2.85
CA LYS A 108 1.07 -20.18 3.08
C LYS A 108 1.73 -19.39 4.21
N TYR A 109 2.11 -18.15 3.91
CA TYR A 109 2.68 -17.18 4.84
C TYR A 109 1.63 -16.15 5.21
N THR A 110 1.38 -16.01 6.52
CA THR A 110 0.28 -15.17 7.05
C THR A 110 0.74 -14.00 7.91
N GLN A 111 2.04 -13.93 8.22
CA GLN A 111 2.63 -12.83 8.96
C GLN A 111 3.94 -12.37 8.33
N LEU A 112 4.05 -11.06 8.11
CA LEU A 112 5.27 -10.37 7.68
C LEU A 112 5.71 -9.39 8.77
N ARG A 113 7.02 -9.18 8.91
CA ARG A 113 7.59 -8.15 9.77
C ARG A 113 8.67 -7.34 9.07
N LEU A 114 8.47 -6.03 8.95
CA LEU A 114 9.45 -5.08 8.44
C LEU A 114 10.32 -4.55 9.59
N VAL A 115 11.60 -4.92 9.62
CA VAL A 115 12.55 -4.49 10.66
C VAL A 115 13.33 -3.27 10.16
N LEU A 116 13.15 -2.15 10.85
CA LEU A 116 13.87 -0.90 10.59
C LEU A 116 15.08 -0.78 11.52
N ALA A 117 16.06 0.03 11.14
CA ALA A 117 17.20 0.36 11.98
C ALA A 117 16.82 1.42 13.02
N ASP A 118 17.19 1.20 14.28
CA ASP A 118 16.96 2.18 15.34
C ASP A 118 17.80 3.46 15.13
N ASN A 119 17.20 4.60 15.48
CA ASN A 119 17.91 5.87 15.62
C ASN A 119 18.86 5.77 16.83
N SER A 120 20.15 5.64 16.55
CA SER A 120 21.21 5.40 17.54
C SER A 120 22.15 6.60 17.65
N SER A 121 23.03 6.63 18.66
CA SER A 121 24.05 7.69 18.77
C SER A 121 25.00 7.73 17.56
N ALA A 122 25.26 6.59 16.93
CA ALA A 122 26.11 6.48 15.73
C ALA A 122 25.35 6.81 14.42
N ASN A 123 24.03 6.65 14.39
CA ASN A 123 23.18 7.01 13.26
C ASN A 123 21.83 7.57 13.77
N PRO A 124 21.80 8.85 14.19
CA PRO A 124 20.65 9.43 14.89
C PRO A 124 19.47 9.76 13.98
N LEU A 125 19.67 9.70 12.65
CA LEU A 125 18.67 10.00 11.63
C LEU A 125 18.34 8.76 10.77
N ALA A 126 18.69 7.54 11.19
CA ALA A 126 18.36 6.29 10.51
C ALA A 126 16.90 6.22 10.00
N ASN A 127 15.93 6.73 10.77
CA ASN A 127 14.62 7.11 10.27
C ASN A 127 14.32 8.58 10.60
N SER A 128 13.79 9.34 9.65
CA SER A 128 13.64 10.79 9.78
C SER A 128 12.61 11.36 8.81
N VAL A 129 12.23 12.62 9.02
CA VAL A 129 11.39 13.41 8.11
C VAL A 129 11.99 14.78 7.86
N VAL A 130 11.69 15.36 6.70
CA VAL A 130 11.85 16.80 6.42
C VAL A 130 10.45 17.37 6.25
N PRO A 131 9.89 18.11 7.23
CA PRO A 131 8.57 18.72 7.12
C PRO A 131 8.57 19.87 6.09
N THR A 132 7.54 20.02 5.26
CA THR A 132 7.51 21.10 4.24
C THR A 132 7.57 22.53 4.85
N THR A 133 7.31 22.67 6.16
CA THR A 133 7.46 23.92 6.90
C THR A 133 8.88 24.17 7.43
N SER A 134 9.84 23.26 7.21
CA SER A 134 11.21 23.35 7.71
C SER A 134 12.19 22.51 6.89
N THR A 135 13.26 23.12 6.39
CA THR A 135 14.34 22.40 5.67
C THR A 135 15.22 21.52 6.57
N THR A 136 14.92 21.39 7.86
CA THR A 136 15.67 20.59 8.82
C THR A 136 15.17 19.15 8.84
N GLU A 137 16.09 18.19 8.67
CA GLU A 137 15.80 16.77 8.88
C GLU A 137 15.66 16.45 10.39
N VAL A 138 14.52 15.89 10.78
CA VAL A 138 14.16 15.58 12.17
C VAL A 138 14.03 14.06 12.35
N ALA A 139 14.61 13.52 13.42
CA ALA A 139 14.53 12.10 13.74
C ALA A 139 13.09 11.63 13.99
N LEU A 140 12.68 10.54 13.33
CA LEU A 140 11.44 9.84 13.63
C LEU A 140 11.62 9.01 14.91
N LYS A 141 10.80 9.25 15.92
CA LYS A 141 10.76 8.38 17.09
C LYS A 141 10.01 7.10 16.76
N THR A 142 10.74 6.00 16.76
CA THR A 142 10.22 4.64 16.59
C THR A 142 9.63 4.13 17.92
N PRO A 143 8.46 3.49 17.93
CA PRO A 143 7.98 2.76 19.10
C PRO A 143 8.91 1.58 19.42
N SER A 144 9.10 1.27 20.71
CA SER A 144 10.04 0.24 21.18
C SER A 144 9.78 -1.18 20.65
N GLY A 145 8.61 -1.45 20.06
CA GLY A 145 8.32 -2.71 19.37
C GLY A 145 9.07 -2.93 18.05
N GLN A 146 9.71 -1.91 17.47
CA GLN A 146 10.35 -2.02 16.15
C GLN A 146 11.55 -2.98 16.09
N GLN A 147 12.20 -3.28 17.22
CA GLN A 147 13.24 -4.32 17.30
C GLN A 147 12.73 -5.70 16.83
N SER A 148 11.45 -5.98 17.11
CA SER A 148 10.76 -7.20 16.67
C SER A 148 10.22 -7.11 15.24
N GLY A 149 10.25 -5.92 14.63
CA GLY A 149 9.71 -5.59 13.30
C GLY A 149 8.22 -5.24 13.30
N LEU A 150 7.85 -4.29 12.44
CA LEU A 150 6.47 -3.91 12.16
C LEU A 150 5.68 -5.11 11.62
N LYS A 151 4.72 -5.60 12.39
CA LYS A 151 3.82 -6.68 11.95
C LYS A 151 2.80 -6.21 10.92
N ALA A 152 2.79 -6.86 9.76
CA ALA A 152 1.67 -6.89 8.82
C ALA A 152 1.09 -8.30 8.76
N ASN A 153 -0.23 -8.42 8.78
CA ASN A 153 -0.91 -9.66 8.42
C ASN A 153 -0.95 -9.73 6.89
N ILE A 154 -0.61 -10.88 6.32
CA ILE A 154 -0.47 -11.08 4.87
C ILE A 154 -1.22 -12.34 4.43
N ASP A 155 -1.38 -12.50 3.12
CA ASP A 155 -1.80 -13.75 2.50
C ASP A 155 -0.90 -14.01 1.29
N ILE A 156 0.24 -14.66 1.53
CA ILE A 156 1.22 -15.03 0.50
C ILE A 156 1.25 -16.54 0.38
N ASP A 157 0.92 -17.06 -0.80
CA ASP A 157 1.14 -18.47 -1.14
C ASP A 157 2.48 -18.62 -1.90
N VAL A 158 3.35 -19.49 -1.40
CA VAL A 158 4.63 -19.83 -2.02
C VAL A 158 4.53 -21.24 -2.57
N ALA A 159 4.37 -21.37 -3.88
CA ALA A 159 4.39 -22.67 -4.54
C ALA A 159 5.82 -23.16 -4.83
N ALA A 160 6.02 -24.48 -4.78
CA ALA A 160 7.31 -25.10 -5.08
C ALA A 160 7.78 -24.79 -6.51
N ASN A 161 9.05 -24.41 -6.66
CA ASN A 161 9.69 -23.97 -7.91
C ASN A 161 8.99 -22.76 -8.57
N LYS A 162 8.30 -21.91 -7.79
CA LYS A 162 7.69 -20.65 -8.25
C LYS A 162 8.25 -19.45 -7.49
N MET A 163 8.13 -18.27 -8.11
CA MET A 163 8.41 -16.99 -7.48
C MET A 163 7.09 -16.39 -6.98
N ALA A 164 7.00 -16.15 -5.67
CA ALA A 164 6.02 -15.27 -5.06
C ALA A 164 6.60 -13.84 -5.11
N ASP A 165 5.94 -12.92 -5.80
CA ASP A 165 6.48 -11.59 -6.09
C ASP A 165 5.52 -10.51 -5.58
N PHE A 166 5.95 -9.78 -4.55
CA PHE A 166 5.10 -8.90 -3.77
C PHE A 166 5.75 -7.53 -3.56
N VAL A 167 4.90 -6.53 -3.37
CA VAL A 167 5.28 -5.15 -3.08
C VAL A 167 4.70 -4.75 -1.73
N LEU A 168 5.55 -4.18 -0.88
CA LEU A 168 5.16 -3.47 0.34
C LEU A 168 4.78 -2.05 -0.07
N ASP A 169 3.48 -1.74 0.00
CA ASP A 169 2.94 -0.40 -0.21
C ASP A 169 2.88 0.32 1.13
N PHE A 170 3.82 1.24 1.34
CA PHE A 170 3.87 2.09 2.53
C PHE A 170 2.91 3.28 2.33
N ASP A 171 2.25 3.76 3.38
CA ASP A 171 1.49 5.02 3.32
C ASP A 171 2.17 6.04 4.23
N ALA A 172 3.12 6.81 3.71
CA ALA A 172 3.85 7.81 4.48
C ALA A 172 2.95 8.87 5.14
N CYS A 173 1.86 9.30 4.49
CA CYS A 173 0.90 10.27 5.05
C CYS A 173 0.20 9.74 6.31
N LYS A 174 -0.20 8.47 6.32
CA LYS A 174 -0.81 7.84 7.51
C LYS A 174 0.25 7.36 8.50
N SER A 175 1.46 7.08 8.06
CA SER A 175 2.52 6.50 8.91
C SER A 175 3.22 7.49 9.82
N VAL A 176 3.29 8.77 9.47
CA VAL A 176 3.95 9.80 10.28
C VAL A 176 2.92 10.54 11.14
N VAL A 177 3.15 10.56 12.46
CA VAL A 177 2.24 11.17 13.44
C VAL A 177 2.98 12.21 14.26
N VAL A 178 2.50 13.46 14.25
CA VAL A 178 3.01 14.55 15.11
C VAL A 178 2.69 14.23 16.57
N ALA A 179 3.58 14.60 17.50
CA ALA A 179 3.41 14.40 18.94
C ALA A 179 3.22 15.71 19.70
N GLY A 180 2.06 16.34 19.55
CA GLY A 180 1.70 17.60 20.17
C GLY A 180 2.59 18.76 19.74
N GLY A 181 2.65 19.81 20.56
CA GLY A 181 3.50 20.98 20.32
C GLY A 181 5.01 20.76 20.54
N SER A 182 5.49 19.52 20.63
CA SER A 182 6.88 19.21 21.01
C SER A 182 7.89 19.26 19.84
N GLY A 183 7.41 19.33 18.59
CA GLY A 183 8.24 19.17 17.39
C GLY A 183 8.68 17.72 17.11
N GLN A 184 8.29 16.75 17.94
CA GLN A 184 8.60 15.34 17.73
C GLN A 184 7.64 14.69 16.73
N TYR A 185 8.18 13.81 15.88
CA TYR A 185 7.42 12.96 14.96
C TYR A 185 7.54 11.50 15.38
N LEU A 186 6.43 10.76 15.34
CA LEU A 186 6.34 9.33 15.65
C LEU A 186 6.14 8.55 14.35
N LEU A 187 6.83 7.41 14.22
CA LEU A 187 6.61 6.49 13.12
C LEU A 187 5.64 5.37 13.54
N LYS A 188 4.43 5.35 12.96
CA LYS A 188 3.41 4.30 13.12
C LYS A 188 3.08 3.71 11.74
N PRO A 189 3.96 2.86 11.18
CA PRO A 189 3.84 2.45 9.78
C PRO A 189 2.49 1.81 9.43
N VAL A 190 1.90 2.29 8.35
CA VAL A 190 0.79 1.66 7.64
C VAL A 190 1.39 1.05 6.38
N VAL A 191 1.39 -0.28 6.31
CA VAL A 191 1.96 -1.03 5.19
C VAL A 191 0.98 -2.09 4.73
N THR A 192 0.65 -2.06 3.45
CA THR A 192 -0.13 -3.11 2.77
C THR A 192 0.83 -3.97 1.95
N VAL A 193 0.52 -5.25 1.78
CA VAL A 193 1.34 -6.17 0.97
C VAL A 193 0.48 -6.70 -0.17
N ILE A 194 0.89 -6.41 -1.41
CA ILE A 194 0.13 -6.69 -2.63
C ILE A 194 1.00 -7.44 -3.64
N PRO A 195 0.44 -8.36 -4.46
CA PRO A 195 1.20 -8.97 -5.55
C PRO A 195 1.73 -7.92 -6.53
N ARG A 196 2.90 -8.17 -7.12
CA ARG A 196 3.54 -7.26 -8.08
C ARG A 196 2.90 -7.34 -9.46
N TYR A 197 1.69 -6.81 -9.58
CA TYR A 197 0.99 -6.69 -10.87
C TYR A 197 1.70 -5.71 -11.83
N VAL A 198 1.71 -6.06 -13.12
CA VAL A 198 2.05 -5.11 -14.19
C VAL A 198 0.87 -4.15 -14.46
N SER A 199 -0.35 -4.55 -14.08
CA SER A 199 -1.57 -3.77 -14.27
C SER A 199 -1.60 -2.49 -13.42
N GLY A 200 -2.24 -1.44 -13.94
CA GLY A 200 -2.37 -0.16 -13.25
C GLY A 200 -3.27 0.84 -13.97
N VAL A 201 -3.25 2.09 -13.50
CA VAL A 201 -3.94 3.23 -14.13
C VAL A 201 -2.97 4.40 -14.25
N ALA A 202 -2.95 5.07 -15.40
CA ALA A 202 -2.13 6.25 -15.65
C ALA A 202 -2.94 7.41 -16.22
N GLY A 203 -2.41 8.62 -16.08
CA GLY A 203 -3.01 9.82 -16.63
C GLY A 203 -2.20 11.06 -16.31
N PHE A 204 -2.82 12.21 -16.46
CA PHE A 204 -2.23 13.52 -16.24
C PHE A 204 -3.14 14.42 -15.41
N VAL A 205 -2.59 15.09 -14.42
CA VAL A 205 -3.13 16.31 -13.82
C VAL A 205 -2.48 17.52 -14.46
N ASP A 206 -3.05 18.71 -14.27
CA ASP A 206 -2.40 19.95 -14.70
C ASP A 206 -1.07 20.15 -13.96
N ALA A 207 0.01 20.47 -14.68
CA ALA A 207 1.35 20.59 -14.08
C ALA A 207 1.42 21.67 -12.97
N THR A 208 0.54 22.67 -12.97
CA THR A 208 0.44 23.65 -11.86
C THR A 208 -0.07 23.05 -10.55
N LEU A 209 -0.66 21.85 -10.60
CA LEU A 209 -1.12 21.06 -9.46
C LEU A 209 -0.10 20.02 -9.02
N ALA A 210 0.94 19.74 -9.81
CA ALA A 210 1.99 18.77 -9.52
C ALA A 210 3.06 19.31 -8.56
N ASN A 211 2.61 19.75 -7.38
CA ASN A 211 3.41 20.47 -6.38
C ASN A 211 3.67 19.64 -5.09
N GLY A 212 3.50 18.32 -5.15
CA GLY A 212 3.60 17.41 -4.00
C GLY A 212 2.32 17.27 -3.17
N ASN A 213 1.39 18.23 -3.25
CA ASN A 213 0.17 18.24 -2.43
C ASN A 213 -1.08 17.69 -3.14
N THR A 214 -0.96 17.31 -4.41
CA THR A 214 -2.02 16.62 -5.17
C THR A 214 -1.91 15.12 -4.98
N SER A 215 -3.00 14.49 -4.55
CA SER A 215 -3.14 13.04 -4.45
C SER A 215 -4.05 12.53 -5.56
N VAL A 216 -3.65 11.43 -6.21
CA VAL A 216 -4.51 10.62 -7.07
C VAL A 216 -4.58 9.22 -6.49
N SER A 217 -5.78 8.65 -6.38
CA SER A 217 -5.99 7.32 -5.80
C SER A 217 -6.96 6.47 -6.60
N LEU A 218 -6.78 5.15 -6.58
CA LEU A 218 -7.81 4.18 -6.94
C LEU A 218 -8.46 3.66 -5.67
N GLN A 219 -9.78 3.57 -5.69
CA GLN A 219 -10.59 3.19 -4.54
C GLN A 219 -11.62 2.13 -4.91
N GLN A 220 -11.99 1.32 -3.93
CA GLN A 220 -13.06 0.33 -4.03
C GLN A 220 -13.86 0.34 -2.73
N GLY A 221 -15.19 0.47 -2.80
CA GLY A 221 -16.04 0.57 -1.61
C GLY A 221 -15.71 1.75 -0.69
N GLY A 222 -15.12 2.83 -1.22
CA GLY A 222 -14.65 3.98 -0.44
C GLY A 222 -13.37 3.73 0.36
N VAL A 223 -12.63 2.65 0.09
CA VAL A 223 -11.29 2.37 0.65
C VAL A 223 -10.24 2.60 -0.43
N VAL A 224 -9.16 3.30 -0.09
CA VAL A 224 -8.00 3.49 -0.98
C VAL A 224 -7.28 2.16 -1.17
N VAL A 225 -7.13 1.74 -2.43
CA VAL A 225 -6.43 0.50 -2.84
C VAL A 225 -5.01 0.82 -3.30
N LYS A 226 -4.82 1.94 -3.99
CA LYS A 226 -3.50 2.49 -4.37
C LYS A 226 -3.60 4.01 -4.46
N ALA A 227 -2.54 4.73 -4.11
CA ALA A 227 -2.45 6.17 -4.31
C ALA A 227 -1.05 6.57 -4.82
N THR A 228 -0.95 7.75 -5.42
CA THR A 228 0.30 8.37 -5.87
C THR A 228 0.19 9.89 -5.91
N THR A 229 1.32 10.58 -5.77
CA THR A 229 1.48 11.96 -6.24
C THR A 229 1.79 11.95 -7.75
N PRO A 230 1.34 12.94 -8.52
CA PRO A 230 1.84 13.19 -9.87
C PRO A 230 3.28 13.73 -9.87
N ASP A 231 4.07 13.39 -10.88
CA ASP A 231 5.37 14.01 -11.13
C ASP A 231 5.25 15.45 -11.67
N SER A 232 6.37 16.17 -11.74
CA SER A 232 6.42 17.59 -12.15
C SER A 232 5.92 17.88 -13.57
N THR A 233 5.69 16.86 -14.41
CA THR A 233 5.04 17.01 -15.73
C THR A 233 3.51 16.91 -15.65
N GLY A 234 2.96 16.64 -14.46
CA GLY A 234 1.56 16.32 -14.22
C GLY A 234 1.22 14.84 -14.39
N LYS A 235 2.15 14.00 -14.86
CA LYS A 235 1.88 12.57 -15.09
C LYS A 235 1.76 11.81 -13.77
N PHE A 236 0.81 10.89 -13.70
CA PHE A 236 0.68 9.94 -12.59
C PHE A 236 0.54 8.50 -13.10
N LEU A 237 0.99 7.55 -12.27
CA LEU A 237 0.91 6.10 -12.47
C LEU A 237 0.58 5.41 -11.14
N LEU A 238 -0.55 4.72 -11.11
CA LEU A 238 -1.06 3.91 -10.02
C LEU A 238 -0.78 2.45 -10.36
N GLN A 239 0.34 1.93 -9.88
CA GLN A 239 0.84 0.57 -10.12
C GLN A 239 1.68 0.12 -8.90
N PRO A 240 1.70 -1.16 -8.50
CA PRO A 240 0.88 -2.27 -9.01
C PRO A 240 -0.58 -2.20 -8.52
N VAL A 241 -1.53 -2.66 -9.35
CA VAL A 241 -2.95 -2.76 -9.00
C VAL A 241 -3.51 -4.09 -9.51
N ALA A 242 -4.35 -4.75 -8.71
CA ALA A 242 -5.01 -5.98 -9.13
C ALA A 242 -6.01 -5.72 -10.29
N PRO A 243 -6.28 -6.71 -11.16
CA PRO A 243 -7.36 -6.59 -12.14
C PRO A 243 -8.72 -6.42 -11.45
N GLY A 244 -9.54 -5.49 -11.95
CA GLY A 244 -10.82 -5.16 -11.34
C GLY A 244 -11.41 -3.85 -11.86
N THR A 245 -12.42 -3.35 -11.16
CA THR A 245 -13.06 -2.06 -11.43
C THR A 245 -12.97 -1.17 -10.20
N TYR A 246 -12.54 0.08 -10.43
CA TYR A 246 -12.19 1.04 -9.38
C TYR A 246 -12.82 2.41 -9.64
N THR A 247 -12.88 3.22 -8.60
CA THR A 247 -13.13 4.67 -8.71
C THR A 247 -11.80 5.39 -8.56
N LEU A 248 -11.41 6.18 -9.56
CA LEU A 248 -10.26 7.09 -9.45
C LEU A 248 -10.71 8.39 -8.79
N VAL A 249 -9.92 8.88 -7.84
CA VAL A 249 -10.21 10.10 -7.06
C VAL A 249 -8.97 10.97 -7.02
N MET A 250 -9.10 12.21 -7.46
CA MET A 250 -8.08 13.26 -7.39
C MET A 250 -8.49 14.30 -6.34
N THR A 251 -7.60 14.60 -5.41
CA THR A 251 -7.74 15.69 -4.43
C THR A 251 -6.51 16.58 -4.44
N ALA A 252 -6.72 17.88 -4.25
CA ALA A 252 -5.65 18.86 -4.10
C ALA A 252 -6.15 20.05 -3.24
N PRO A 253 -5.31 20.65 -2.37
CA PRO A 253 -5.71 21.80 -1.56
C PRO A 253 -6.27 22.95 -2.40
N GLY A 254 -7.42 23.49 -1.99
CA GLY A 254 -8.10 24.59 -2.69
C GLY A 254 -8.71 24.22 -4.04
N ARG A 255 -8.78 22.94 -4.41
CA ARG A 255 -9.42 22.46 -5.65
C ARG A 255 -10.64 21.60 -5.35
N THR A 256 -11.55 21.57 -6.31
CA THR A 256 -12.73 20.69 -6.29
C THR A 256 -12.28 19.23 -6.46
N THR A 257 -12.83 18.28 -5.69
CA THR A 257 -12.57 16.84 -5.89
C THR A 257 -12.98 16.43 -7.30
N ALA A 258 -12.12 15.70 -8.02
CA ALA A 258 -12.43 15.11 -9.32
C ALA A 258 -12.45 13.58 -9.23
N ILE A 259 -13.47 12.95 -9.80
CA ILE A 259 -13.80 11.53 -9.60
C ILE A 259 -14.12 10.89 -10.94
N VAL A 260 -13.45 9.79 -11.27
CA VAL A 260 -13.77 8.95 -12.42
C VAL A 260 -14.27 7.61 -11.92
N THR A 261 -15.54 7.29 -12.16
CA THR A 261 -16.15 6.01 -11.75
C THR A 261 -15.95 4.93 -12.80
N ASN A 262 -15.99 3.67 -12.36
CA ASN A 262 -15.92 2.49 -13.24
C ASN A 262 -14.63 2.39 -14.09
N VAL A 263 -13.48 2.85 -13.57
CA VAL A 263 -12.19 2.71 -14.22
C VAL A 263 -11.78 1.22 -14.24
N PRO A 264 -11.62 0.60 -15.42
CA PRO A 264 -11.20 -0.79 -15.51
C PRO A 264 -9.68 -0.91 -15.35
N VAL A 265 -9.24 -1.95 -14.66
CA VAL A 265 -7.85 -2.43 -14.66
C VAL A 265 -7.89 -3.86 -15.19
N ALA A 266 -7.32 -4.08 -16.37
CA ALA A 266 -7.18 -5.42 -16.96
C ALA A 266 -5.77 -5.96 -16.71
N ALA A 267 -5.64 -7.28 -16.58
CA ALA A 267 -4.37 -7.95 -16.33
C ALA A 267 -3.28 -7.51 -17.33
N ASP A 268 -2.10 -7.21 -16.80
CA ASP A 268 -0.89 -6.85 -17.55
C ASP A 268 -1.03 -5.59 -18.43
N THR A 269 -1.99 -4.72 -18.12
CA THR A 269 -2.22 -3.45 -18.83
C THR A 269 -2.32 -2.24 -17.91
N VAL A 270 -1.82 -1.10 -18.37
CA VAL A 270 -2.01 0.20 -17.71
C VAL A 270 -3.12 0.95 -18.43
N THR A 271 -4.25 1.16 -17.77
CA THR A 271 -5.38 1.91 -18.32
C THR A 271 -5.09 3.41 -18.27
N SER A 272 -5.11 4.08 -19.42
CA SER A 272 -5.02 5.54 -19.48
C SER A 272 -6.39 6.20 -19.32
N VAL A 273 -6.53 7.13 -18.36
CA VAL A 273 -7.79 7.87 -18.15
C VAL A 273 -7.89 9.18 -18.93
N ASN A 274 -6.77 9.75 -19.35
CA ASN A 274 -6.69 10.94 -20.20
C ASN A 274 -5.31 11.05 -20.87
N ALA A 275 -5.13 12.09 -21.70
CA ALA A 275 -3.87 12.43 -22.36
C ALA A 275 -3.28 13.72 -21.77
N SER A 276 -1.99 13.98 -22.02
CA SER A 276 -1.30 15.19 -21.53
C SER A 276 -1.86 16.50 -22.08
N GLY A 277 -2.55 16.47 -23.21
CA GLY A 277 -3.29 17.62 -23.76
C GLY A 277 -4.69 17.84 -23.15
N THR A 278 -5.18 16.91 -22.33
CA THR A 278 -6.45 16.99 -21.60
C THR A 278 -6.28 16.62 -20.11
N PRO A 279 -5.35 17.28 -19.40
CA PRO A 279 -5.03 16.94 -18.01
C PRO A 279 -6.20 17.27 -17.07
N PHE A 280 -6.27 16.61 -15.91
CA PHE A 280 -7.22 16.98 -14.87
C PHE A 280 -6.83 18.33 -14.26
N ASN A 281 -7.65 19.36 -14.54
CA ASN A 281 -7.56 20.68 -13.93
C ASN A 281 -8.90 21.05 -13.27
N PRO A 282 -9.25 20.44 -12.12
CA PRO A 282 -10.48 20.80 -11.42
C PRO A 282 -10.48 22.28 -11.00
N PRO A 283 -11.65 22.95 -11.04
CA PRO A 283 -11.77 24.35 -10.69
C PRO A 283 -11.46 24.58 -9.21
N VAL A 284 -11.04 25.80 -8.90
CA VAL A 284 -10.81 26.27 -7.53
C VAL A 284 -12.08 26.10 -6.70
N SER A 285 -11.92 25.59 -5.48
CA SER A 285 -12.96 25.53 -4.46
C SER A 285 -12.51 26.35 -3.27
N SER A 286 -13.41 27.11 -2.66
CA SER A 286 -13.21 27.51 -1.28
C SER A 286 -13.26 26.28 -0.36
N SER A 287 -12.76 26.42 0.86
CA SER A 287 -12.69 25.33 1.83
C SER A 287 -13.40 25.69 3.13
N GLY A 288 -13.88 24.66 3.82
CA GLY A 288 -14.14 24.69 5.25
C GLY A 288 -13.16 23.76 5.97
N THR A 289 -13.22 23.74 7.30
CA THR A 289 -12.40 22.87 8.14
C THR A 289 -13.28 21.89 8.90
N VAL A 290 -12.86 20.61 8.95
CA VAL A 290 -13.42 19.62 9.87
C VAL A 290 -12.34 19.22 10.85
N SER A 291 -12.58 19.37 12.15
CA SER A 291 -11.58 19.15 13.20
C SER A 291 -12.18 18.54 14.46
N GLY A 292 -11.32 18.20 15.42
CA GLY A 292 -11.74 17.71 16.73
C GLY A 292 -10.70 16.79 17.33
N THR A 293 -11.14 15.93 18.27
CA THR A 293 -10.27 14.98 18.95
C THR A 293 -10.77 13.54 18.89
N ALA A 294 -9.84 12.59 19.00
CA ALA A 294 -10.09 11.17 19.25
C ALA A 294 -8.98 10.60 20.13
N PRO A 295 -9.14 9.42 20.75
CA PRO A 295 -8.05 8.76 21.47
C PRO A 295 -6.81 8.57 20.60
N VAL A 296 -5.62 8.67 21.20
CA VAL A 296 -4.35 8.46 20.48
C VAL A 296 -4.32 7.08 19.83
N ASN A 297 -3.70 6.99 18.65
CA ASN A 297 -3.76 5.82 17.75
C ASN A 297 -5.09 5.61 17.01
N THR A 298 -6.04 6.54 17.09
CA THR A 298 -7.21 6.52 16.18
C THR A 298 -6.79 7.00 14.77
N LEU A 299 -7.13 6.24 13.74
CA LEU A 299 -7.14 6.69 12.34
C LEU A 299 -8.48 7.37 12.06
N VAL A 300 -8.47 8.63 11.63
CA VAL A 300 -9.71 9.32 11.19
C VAL A 300 -9.65 9.51 9.67
N ARG A 301 -10.68 9.04 8.97
CA ARG A 301 -10.85 9.15 7.51
C ARG A 301 -12.01 10.08 7.20
N VAL A 302 -11.90 10.82 6.11
CA VAL A 302 -12.94 11.69 5.57
C VAL A 302 -13.47 11.07 4.29
N LEU A 303 -14.74 10.69 4.30
CA LEU A 303 -15.47 10.17 3.16
C LEU A 303 -16.37 11.25 2.56
N GLN A 304 -16.30 11.45 1.24
CA GLN A 304 -17.27 12.23 0.48
C GLN A 304 -18.32 11.28 -0.10
N PRO A 305 -19.60 11.34 0.32
CA PRO A 305 -20.68 10.55 -0.27
C PRO A 305 -21.03 11.10 -1.65
N LEU A 306 -21.34 10.22 -2.60
CA LEU A 306 -21.79 10.54 -3.94
C LEU A 306 -23.25 10.10 -4.11
N THR A 307 -24.00 10.81 -4.96
CA THR A 307 -25.38 10.45 -5.35
C THR A 307 -25.45 9.09 -6.05
N SER A 308 -24.36 8.69 -6.73
CA SER A 308 -24.18 7.35 -7.29
C SER A 308 -22.72 6.90 -7.16
N GLY A 309 -22.50 5.61 -6.87
CA GLY A 309 -21.16 5.04 -6.69
C GLY A 309 -20.68 4.92 -5.23
N GLY A 310 -21.52 5.25 -4.24
CA GLY A 310 -21.19 5.12 -2.82
C GLY A 310 -20.43 6.32 -2.28
N SER A 311 -19.41 6.09 -1.46
CA SER A 311 -18.54 7.14 -0.91
C SER A 311 -17.09 6.96 -1.37
N VAL A 312 -16.32 8.04 -1.36
CA VAL A 312 -14.86 8.02 -1.63
C VAL A 312 -14.08 8.67 -0.49
N GLU A 313 -12.91 8.13 -0.14
CA GLU A 313 -11.97 8.77 0.79
C GLU A 313 -11.30 9.97 0.12
N VAL A 314 -11.41 11.16 0.72
CA VAL A 314 -10.78 12.39 0.21
C VAL A 314 -9.59 12.84 1.06
N ALA A 315 -9.52 12.39 2.32
CA ALA A 315 -8.42 12.61 3.23
C ALA A 315 -8.45 11.56 4.36
N GLY A 316 -7.33 11.30 5.01
CA GLY A 316 -7.30 10.50 6.23
C GLY A 316 -5.90 10.42 6.82
N ARG A 317 -5.79 10.51 8.15
CA ARG A 317 -4.54 10.32 8.91
C ARG A 317 -4.84 9.89 10.34
N PHE A 318 -3.83 9.37 11.03
CA PHE A 318 -3.92 9.20 12.48
C PHE A 318 -4.00 10.57 13.17
N VAL A 319 -4.73 10.60 14.27
CA VAL A 319 -4.77 11.78 15.16
C VAL A 319 -3.40 12.02 15.79
N ASP A 320 -3.16 13.27 16.20
CA ASP A 320 -1.96 13.68 16.93
C ASP A 320 -1.67 12.74 18.11
N GLY A 321 -0.42 12.32 18.21
CA GLY A 321 0.01 11.22 19.08
C GLY A 321 0.01 11.55 20.58
N VAL A 322 -0.30 12.79 20.97
CA VAL A 322 -0.33 13.23 22.37
C VAL A 322 -1.69 13.88 22.71
N THR A 323 -2.15 14.80 21.87
CA THR A 323 -3.38 15.58 22.08
C THR A 323 -4.63 14.90 21.52
N GLY A 324 -4.47 13.90 20.64
CA GLY A 324 -5.59 13.27 19.95
C GLY A 324 -6.26 14.16 18.89
N ALA A 325 -5.68 15.32 18.57
CA ALA A 325 -6.29 16.29 17.66
C ALA A 325 -6.18 15.88 16.18
N TYR A 326 -7.18 16.25 15.38
CA TYR A 326 -7.16 16.19 13.92
C TYR A 326 -7.81 17.43 13.29
N SER A 327 -7.49 17.68 12.02
CA SER A 327 -8.00 18.83 11.26
C SER A 327 -7.80 18.61 9.76
N TYR A 328 -8.89 18.73 9.00
CA TYR A 328 -8.96 18.52 7.56
C TYR A 328 -9.54 19.77 6.89
N PRO A 329 -8.76 20.51 6.07
CA PRO A 329 -9.31 21.47 5.14
C PRO A 329 -9.95 20.71 3.96
N LEU A 330 -11.23 20.94 3.72
CA LEU A 330 -12.03 20.22 2.72
C LEU A 330 -12.70 21.21 1.76
N ALA A 331 -12.82 20.82 0.49
CA ALA A 331 -13.56 21.59 -0.50
C ALA A 331 -15.04 21.72 -0.12
N VAL A 332 -15.71 22.78 -0.57
CA VAL A 332 -17.17 22.94 -0.39
C VAL A 332 -17.95 22.85 -1.69
N ASN A 333 -17.28 22.97 -2.83
CA ASN A 333 -17.88 22.73 -4.15
C ASN A 333 -18.41 21.29 -4.25
N ALA A 334 -19.43 21.12 -5.10
CA ALA A 334 -19.86 19.82 -5.58
C ALA A 334 -18.67 19.05 -6.20
N PRO A 335 -18.43 17.77 -5.85
CA PRO A 335 -17.40 16.99 -6.51
C PRO A 335 -17.75 16.81 -7.98
N LEU A 336 -16.74 16.83 -8.84
CA LEU A 336 -16.89 16.58 -10.27
C LEU A 336 -16.79 15.07 -10.53
N VAL A 337 -17.85 14.49 -11.09
CA VAL A 337 -17.94 13.05 -11.37
C VAL A 337 -18.07 12.81 -12.87
N ALA A 338 -17.29 11.88 -13.41
CA ALA A 338 -17.42 11.37 -14.76
C ALA A 338 -17.40 9.82 -14.75
N PRO A 339 -18.23 9.12 -15.53
CA PRO A 339 -17.99 7.70 -15.82
C PRO A 339 -16.74 7.56 -16.71
N PHE A 340 -15.95 6.52 -16.49
CA PHE A 340 -14.81 6.19 -17.36
C PHE A 340 -15.27 6.00 -18.81
N VAL A 341 -14.51 6.59 -19.74
CA VAL A 341 -14.59 6.32 -21.17
C VAL A 341 -13.19 6.03 -21.71
N ALA A 342 -13.07 5.06 -22.61
CA ALA A 342 -11.78 4.75 -23.23
C ALA A 342 -11.40 5.83 -24.26
N MET A 343 -10.11 6.19 -24.29
CA MET A 343 -9.55 7.06 -25.34
C MET A 343 -9.86 6.49 -26.74
N PRO A 344 -10.13 7.33 -27.76
CA PRO A 344 -9.92 8.78 -27.79
C PRO A 344 -11.09 9.62 -27.23
N ASN A 345 -12.11 9.01 -26.62
CA ASN A 345 -13.20 9.77 -26.01
C ASN A 345 -12.69 10.57 -24.78
N SER A 346 -13.23 11.77 -24.59
CA SER A 346 -12.91 12.61 -23.43
C SER A 346 -13.89 12.36 -22.29
N LEU A 347 -13.39 12.35 -21.05
CA LEU A 347 -14.21 12.35 -19.84
C LEU A 347 -15.07 13.63 -19.78
N VAL A 348 -16.37 13.47 -19.56
CA VAL A 348 -17.31 14.58 -19.38
C VAL A 348 -17.71 14.63 -17.90
N PHE A 349 -17.13 15.57 -17.17
CA PHE A 349 -17.41 15.77 -15.76
C PHE A 349 -18.70 16.56 -15.54
N ALA A 350 -19.55 16.06 -14.63
CA ALA A 350 -20.72 16.75 -14.12
C ALA A 350 -20.56 17.00 -12.61
N ALA A 351 -21.12 18.10 -12.11
CA ALA A 351 -21.12 18.41 -10.68
C ALA A 351 -22.20 17.58 -9.95
N ASP A 352 -21.81 16.78 -8.96
CA ASP A 352 -22.74 16.12 -8.05
C ASP A 352 -23.22 17.13 -6.99
N THR A 353 -24.19 17.96 -7.36
CA THR A 353 -24.66 19.09 -6.54
C THR A 353 -25.26 18.64 -5.20
N ALA A 354 -25.78 17.41 -5.12
CA ALA A 354 -26.30 16.87 -3.87
C ALA A 354 -25.19 16.40 -2.91
N ALA A 355 -23.95 16.25 -3.38
CA ALA A 355 -22.75 15.94 -2.58
C ALA A 355 -21.92 17.19 -2.18
N ALA A 356 -22.32 18.40 -2.59
CA ALA A 356 -21.62 19.64 -2.27
C ALA A 356 -21.50 19.87 -0.75
N GLY A 357 -20.26 20.06 -0.27
CA GLY A 357 -19.95 20.27 1.14
C GLY A 357 -20.34 19.11 2.10
N LYS A 358 -20.79 17.96 1.59
CA LYS A 358 -21.18 16.82 2.43
C LYS A 358 -20.01 15.90 2.67
N TYR A 359 -19.84 15.50 3.92
CA TYR A 359 -18.79 14.60 4.37
C TYR A 359 -19.26 13.71 5.52
N THR A 360 -18.62 12.56 5.64
CA THR A 360 -18.74 11.63 6.76
C THR A 360 -17.34 11.35 7.29
N LEU A 361 -17.19 11.28 8.61
CA LEU A 361 -15.95 10.87 9.26
C LEU A 361 -16.07 9.42 9.72
N ASP A 362 -15.07 8.60 9.41
CA ASP A 362 -14.89 7.27 10.01
C ASP A 362 -13.65 7.28 10.90
N ALA A 363 -13.84 6.95 12.17
CA ALA A 363 -12.77 6.77 13.15
C ALA A 363 -12.56 5.29 13.44
N SER A 364 -11.33 4.82 13.28
CA SER A 364 -10.92 3.44 13.55
C SER A 364 -9.85 3.39 14.63
N LEU A 365 -10.06 2.54 15.64
CA LEU A 365 -9.12 2.28 16.73
C LEU A 365 -9.00 0.78 16.95
N THR A 366 -7.78 0.24 16.83
CA THR A 366 -7.51 -1.20 16.94
C THR A 366 -8.06 -1.80 18.22
N GLY A 367 -8.86 -2.88 18.08
CA GLY A 367 -9.52 -3.56 19.20
C GLY A 367 -10.97 -3.12 19.45
N PHE A 368 -11.45 -2.08 18.74
CA PHE A 368 -12.81 -1.58 18.85
C PHE A 368 -13.52 -1.59 17.49
N ALA A 369 -14.85 -1.49 17.50
CA ALA A 369 -15.63 -1.26 16.29
C ALA A 369 -15.47 0.20 15.84
N ASP A 370 -15.35 0.41 14.52
CA ASP A 370 -15.24 1.74 13.91
C ASP A 370 -16.46 2.61 14.24
N LYS A 371 -16.24 3.93 14.29
CA LYS A 371 -17.28 4.92 14.59
C LYS A 371 -17.43 5.91 13.43
N THR A 372 -18.65 6.01 12.94
CA THR A 372 -19.02 6.88 11.83
C THR A 372 -19.78 8.12 12.31
N ALA A 373 -19.48 9.29 11.75
CA ALA A 373 -20.19 10.54 12.01
C ALA A 373 -20.48 11.29 10.70
N THR A 374 -21.75 11.31 10.28
CA THR A 374 -22.21 12.15 9.16
C THR A 374 -22.25 13.61 9.59
N LEU A 375 -21.60 14.49 8.82
CA LEU A 375 -21.49 15.91 9.17
C LEU A 375 -22.66 16.73 8.62
N ALA A 376 -22.90 17.90 9.23
CA ALA A 376 -23.66 18.96 8.58
C ALA A 376 -22.94 19.45 7.31
N THR A 377 -23.68 20.05 6.37
CA THR A 377 -23.09 20.61 5.15
C THR A 377 -22.03 21.67 5.48
N LEU A 378 -20.80 21.42 5.05
CA LEU A 378 -19.65 22.30 5.26
C LEU A 378 -19.75 23.54 4.36
N ALA A 379 -19.78 24.71 4.97
CA ALA A 379 -19.78 25.99 4.27
C ALA A 379 -18.36 26.59 4.17
N SER A 380 -18.17 27.50 3.20
CA SER A 380 -16.91 28.21 2.99
C SER A 380 -16.46 28.95 4.27
N GLY A 381 -15.24 28.69 4.74
CA GLY A 381 -14.67 29.26 5.96
C GLY A 381 -15.25 28.72 7.27
N ALA A 382 -16.28 27.87 7.23
CA ALA A 382 -16.85 27.27 8.44
C ALA A 382 -15.91 26.22 9.04
N THR A 383 -16.03 26.01 10.36
CA THR A 383 -15.38 24.90 11.07
C THR A 383 -16.45 24.01 11.69
N ILE A 384 -16.40 22.71 11.40
CA ILE A 384 -17.23 21.69 12.05
C ILE A 384 -16.33 20.91 13.01
N THR A 385 -16.63 21.00 14.30
CA THR A 385 -15.94 20.22 15.34
C THR A 385 -16.68 18.90 15.57
N THR A 386 -15.97 17.77 15.56
CA THR A 386 -16.52 16.44 15.86
C THR A 386 -15.52 15.67 16.72
N ASN A 387 -15.95 15.16 17.87
CA ASN A 387 -15.07 14.41 18.77
C ASN A 387 -15.49 12.94 18.80
N PHE A 388 -14.52 12.04 18.71
CA PHE A 388 -14.71 10.62 18.90
C PHE A 388 -14.25 10.19 20.28
N MET A 389 -14.97 9.25 20.88
CA MET A 389 -14.58 8.56 22.10
C MET A 389 -14.69 7.06 21.83
N PHE A 390 -13.75 6.27 22.32
CA PHE A 390 -13.83 4.80 22.34
C PHE A 390 -13.96 4.32 23.79
N PRO A 391 -14.54 3.12 24.03
CA PRO A 391 -14.67 2.54 25.37
C PRO A 391 -13.33 2.32 26.09
#